data_AF-A0A4W3JQ93-F1
#
_entry.id   AF-A0A4W3JQ93-F1
#
_cell.length_a   1.000
_cell.length_b   1.000
_cell.length_c   1.000
_cell.angle_alpha   90.00
_cell.angle_beta   90.00
_cell.angle_gamma   90.00
#
_symmetry.space_group_name_H-M   'P 1'
#
loop_
_entity.id
_entity.type
_entity.pdbx_description
1 polymer ?
#
loop_
_entity_poly.entity_id
_entity_poly.type
_entity_poly.pdbx_seq_one_letter_code
_entity_poly.pdbx_strand_id
1 'polypeptide(L)'
;MLVGVRLCSKMVSKVPVVLLACGSFNPITNIHLRIFELARDHLHQTVLPQLKLLCGADVLGTFHIPNLWKDEHIEEIVGKFGMVCISRDGAAPRRFIYESDILFKHRRNIHVVREWVQNDISATHIRRALRRGQSVKYLVPDNVIDYIKEHNIYTVESEQQNINEILQPLKSQDDMISPLND
;
A
#
# COMPACT_ATOMS: atom_id res chain seq x y z
N MET A 1 54.59 -6.42 27.27
CA MET A 1 53.92 -7.37 26.35
C MET A 1 52.43 -7.06 26.42
N LEU A 2 51.86 -6.48 25.36
CA LEU A 2 50.44 -6.07 25.32
C LEU A 2 49.53 -7.30 25.34
N VAL A 3 48.62 -7.38 26.32
CA VAL A 3 47.47 -8.30 26.26
C VAL A 3 46.28 -7.46 25.80
N GLY A 4 45.90 -7.64 24.54
CA GLY A 4 44.80 -6.93 23.90
C GLY A 4 43.46 -7.29 24.53
N VAL A 5 42.75 -6.29 25.05
CA VAL A 5 41.34 -6.36 25.39
C VAL A 5 40.57 -6.46 24.08
N ARG A 6 40.09 -7.66 23.71
CA ARG A 6 39.05 -7.80 22.69
C ARG A 6 37.77 -7.21 23.28
N LEU A 7 37.41 -6.00 22.84
CA LEU A 7 36.07 -5.48 23.08
C LEU A 7 35.06 -6.46 22.48
N CYS A 8 34.19 -6.96 23.35
CA CYS A 8 33.05 -7.79 23.04
C CYS A 8 32.21 -7.15 21.90
N SER A 9 31.91 -7.96 20.89
CA SER A 9 31.10 -7.60 19.73
C SER A 9 29.77 -6.99 20.20
N LYS A 10 29.53 -5.71 19.91
CA LYS A 10 28.25 -5.06 20.17
C LYS A 10 27.15 -5.83 19.43
N MET A 11 26.25 -6.49 20.18
CA MET A 11 24.94 -6.90 19.65
C MET A 11 24.17 -5.62 19.31
N VAL A 12 24.19 -5.20 18.05
CA VAL A 12 23.24 -4.21 17.55
C VAL A 12 21.91 -4.94 17.46
N SER A 13 21.05 -4.76 18.46
CA SER A 13 19.68 -5.26 18.44
C SER A 13 18.97 -4.65 17.23
N LYS A 14 18.73 -5.46 16.19
CA LYS A 14 17.89 -5.04 15.06
C LYS A 14 16.50 -4.80 15.60
N VAL A 15 16.02 -3.58 15.42
CA VAL A 15 14.71 -3.19 15.89
C VAL A 15 13.66 -3.62 14.85
N PRO A 16 12.56 -4.27 15.29
CA PRO A 16 11.59 -4.83 14.37
C PRO A 16 10.72 -3.72 13.74
N VAL A 17 10.53 -3.80 12.41
CA VAL A 17 9.54 -2.97 11.71
C VAL A 17 8.48 -3.90 11.14
N VAL A 18 7.21 -3.59 11.41
CA VAL A 18 6.06 -4.28 10.85
C VAL A 18 5.52 -3.45 9.69
N LEU A 19 5.40 -4.07 8.52
CA LEU A 19 4.79 -3.47 7.34
C LEU A 19 3.37 -3.98 7.19
N LEU A 20 2.40 -3.07 7.16
CA LEU A 20 1.00 -3.37 6.90
C LEU A 20 0.64 -2.88 5.50
N ALA A 21 0.24 -3.76 4.59
CA ALA A 21 -0.32 -3.35 3.31
C ALA A 21 -1.84 -3.53 3.32
N CYS A 22 -2.57 -2.43 3.12
CA CYS A 22 -4.02 -2.44 2.99
C CYS A 22 -4.39 -2.35 1.51
N GLY A 23 -5.29 -3.22 1.05
CA GLY A 23 -5.72 -3.25 -0.34
C GLY A 23 -6.77 -4.33 -0.57
N SER A 24 -7.40 -4.30 -1.75
CA SER A 24 -8.40 -5.31 -2.11
C SER A 24 -7.78 -6.68 -2.42
N PHE A 25 -6.50 -6.72 -2.82
CA PHE A 25 -5.77 -7.93 -3.22
C PHE A 25 -6.62 -8.87 -4.09
N ASN A 26 -7.28 -8.29 -5.11
CA ASN A 26 -8.32 -8.97 -5.88
C ASN A 26 -7.94 -9.17 -7.37
N PRO A 27 -7.01 -10.09 -7.71
CA PRO A 27 -6.25 -10.98 -6.81
C PRO A 27 -4.92 -10.39 -6.34
N ILE A 28 -4.26 -11.04 -5.38
CA ILE A 28 -2.85 -10.80 -5.08
C ILE A 28 -2.00 -11.12 -6.32
N THR A 29 -0.95 -10.33 -6.55
CA THR A 29 -0.06 -10.44 -7.73
C THR A 29 1.39 -10.43 -7.27
N ASN A 30 2.31 -10.82 -8.15
CA ASN A 30 3.74 -10.80 -7.85
C ASN A 30 4.25 -9.39 -7.47
N ILE A 31 3.59 -8.34 -7.94
CA ILE A 31 3.95 -6.96 -7.59
C ILE A 31 3.58 -6.64 -6.13
N HIS A 32 2.44 -7.13 -5.64
CA HIS A 32 2.07 -6.97 -4.24
C HIS A 32 3.10 -7.59 -3.30
N LEU A 33 3.74 -8.70 -3.71
CA LEU A 33 4.83 -9.31 -2.94
C LEU A 33 6.13 -8.50 -3.09
N ARG A 34 6.42 -8.03 -4.30
CA ARG A 34 7.61 -7.22 -4.60
C ARG A 34 7.69 -5.94 -3.77
N ILE A 35 6.57 -5.26 -3.54
CA ILE A 35 6.56 -4.01 -2.77
C ILE A 35 7.00 -4.21 -1.31
N PHE A 36 6.73 -5.37 -0.70
CA PHE A 36 7.23 -5.68 0.65
C PHE A 36 8.74 -5.81 0.68
N GLU A 37 9.32 -6.48 -0.32
CA GLU A 37 10.78 -6.62 -0.44
C GLU A 37 11.44 -5.25 -0.63
N LEU A 38 10.90 -4.40 -1.49
CA LEU A 38 11.39 -3.04 -1.70
C LEU A 38 11.32 -2.19 -0.43
N ALA A 39 10.22 -2.28 0.30
CA ALA A 39 10.04 -1.55 1.55
C ALA A 39 11.00 -2.04 2.63
N ARG A 40 11.17 -3.37 2.76
CA ARG A 40 12.11 -3.98 3.70
C ARG A 40 13.54 -3.53 3.43
N ASP A 41 13.96 -3.54 2.16
CA ASP A 41 15.33 -3.17 1.77
C ASP A 41 15.58 -1.65 1.95
N HIS A 42 14.54 -0.81 1.91
CA HIS A 42 14.66 0.62 2.19
C HIS A 42 14.79 0.92 3.69
N LEU A 43 14.10 0.15 4.53
CA LEU A 43 14.04 0.38 5.97
C LEU A 43 15.24 -0.25 6.68
N HIS A 44 16.29 0.55 6.89
CA HIS A 44 17.43 0.13 7.71
C HIS A 44 17.46 0.87 9.05
N GLN A 45 17.51 0.07 10.13
CA GLN A 45 17.84 0.47 11.51
C GLN A 45 16.94 1.56 12.12
N THR A 46 15.88 1.13 12.82
CA THR A 46 15.14 1.96 13.76
C THR A 46 15.64 1.74 15.19
N VAL A 47 15.23 2.59 16.13
CA VAL A 47 15.62 2.52 17.56
C VAL A 47 14.53 1.88 18.43
N LEU A 48 13.27 1.90 17.98
CA LEU A 48 12.11 1.24 18.60
C LEU A 48 11.23 0.54 17.56
N PRO A 49 10.47 -0.51 17.96
CA PRO A 49 9.54 -1.18 17.07
C PRO A 49 8.59 -0.20 16.41
N GLN A 50 8.39 -0.31 15.10
CA GLN A 50 7.50 0.59 14.35
C GLN A 50 6.54 -0.21 13.47
N LEU A 51 5.29 0.22 13.42
CA LEU A 51 4.32 -0.19 12.42
C LEU A 51 4.27 0.89 11.35
N LYS A 52 4.42 0.52 10.07
CA LYS A 52 4.29 1.44 8.94
C LYS A 52 3.30 0.92 7.92
N LEU A 53 2.50 1.83 7.36
CA LEU A 53 1.58 1.52 6.26
C LEU A 53 2.37 1.43 4.95
N LEU A 54 2.35 0.28 4.29
CA LEU A 54 2.91 0.06 2.96
C LEU A 54 1.81 0.28 1.91
N CYS A 55 2.04 1.19 0.97
CA CYS A 55 1.09 1.48 -0.09
C CYS A 55 1.77 1.85 -1.41
N GLY A 56 1.00 1.83 -2.50
CA GLY A 56 1.42 2.44 -3.76
C GLY A 56 1.20 3.95 -3.77
N ALA A 57 1.80 4.63 -4.75
CA ALA A 57 1.60 6.07 -4.96
C ALA A 57 0.16 6.45 -5.34
N ASP A 58 -0.62 5.49 -5.85
CA ASP A 58 -2.04 5.60 -6.10
C ASP A 58 -2.82 5.89 -4.81
N VAL A 59 -2.58 5.12 -3.74
CA VAL A 59 -3.21 5.33 -2.43
C VAL A 59 -2.84 6.69 -1.84
N LEU A 60 -1.58 7.11 -1.95
CA LEU A 60 -1.16 8.43 -1.48
C LEU A 60 -1.90 9.56 -2.23
N GLY A 61 -2.15 9.38 -3.53
CA GLY A 61 -2.97 10.31 -4.31
C GLY A 61 -4.42 10.39 -3.82
N THR A 62 -4.97 9.30 -3.29
CA THR A 62 -6.36 9.27 -2.79
C THR A 62 -6.61 10.15 -1.57
N PHE A 63 -5.58 10.54 -0.81
CA PHE A 63 -5.73 11.44 0.33
C PHE A 63 -6.23 12.84 -0.05
N HIS A 64 -6.11 13.23 -1.33
CA HIS A 64 -6.64 14.50 -1.83
C HIS A 64 -8.09 14.40 -2.32
N ILE A 65 -8.66 13.18 -2.37
CA ILE A 65 -10.04 12.99 -2.82
C ILE A 65 -10.98 13.42 -1.68
N PRO A 66 -11.85 14.42 -1.89
CA PRO A 66 -12.75 14.89 -0.86
C PRO A 66 -13.67 13.76 -0.40
N ASN A 67 -13.94 13.74 0.90
CA ASN A 67 -14.81 12.79 1.58
C ASN A 67 -14.36 11.32 1.59
N LEU A 68 -13.21 10.99 0.99
CA LEU A 68 -12.70 9.62 0.98
C LEU A 68 -11.91 9.28 2.26
N TRP A 69 -11.19 10.27 2.79
CA TRP A 69 -10.38 10.17 4.01
C TRP A 69 -10.74 11.33 4.94
N LYS A 70 -10.73 11.08 6.24
CA LYS A 70 -10.81 12.15 7.25
C LYS A 70 -9.40 12.66 7.53
N ASP A 71 -9.24 13.97 7.60
CA ASP A 71 -7.94 14.61 7.88
C ASP A 71 -7.31 14.11 9.19
N GLU A 72 -8.14 13.87 10.22
CA GLU A 72 -7.72 13.29 11.50
C GLU A 72 -7.08 11.90 11.33
N HIS A 73 -7.67 11.05 10.48
CA HIS A 73 -7.13 9.73 10.19
C HIS A 73 -5.83 9.81 9.37
N ILE A 74 -5.76 10.75 8.42
CA ILE A 74 -4.54 10.98 7.64
C ILE A 74 -3.41 11.38 8.59
N GLU A 75 -3.65 12.38 9.46
CA GLU A 75 -2.66 12.86 10.43
C GLU A 75 -2.23 11.76 11.41
N GLU A 76 -3.13 10.90 11.88
CA GLU A 76 -2.74 9.75 12.71
C GLU A 76 -1.85 8.77 11.94
N ILE A 77 -2.21 8.41 10.70
CA ILE A 77 -1.45 7.48 9.88
C ILE A 77 -0.03 8.01 9.65
N VAL A 78 0.14 9.25 9.16
CA VAL A 78 1.49 9.79 8.88
C VAL A 78 2.23 10.25 10.13
N GLY A 79 1.51 10.66 11.17
CA GLY A 79 2.09 11.18 12.40
C GLY A 79 2.57 10.08 13.34
N LYS A 80 1.72 9.09 13.64
CA LYS A 80 1.98 8.07 14.67
C LYS A 80 2.68 6.83 14.12
N PHE A 81 2.24 6.33 12.97
CA PHE A 81 2.75 5.09 12.38
C PHE A 81 3.82 5.38 11.31
N GLY A 82 3.47 6.27 10.38
CA GLY A 82 4.24 6.54 9.18
C GLY A 82 3.88 5.58 8.05
N MET A 83 4.41 5.87 6.87
CA MET A 83 4.10 5.11 5.67
C MET A 83 5.30 4.94 4.77
N VAL A 84 5.28 3.84 4.01
CA VAL A 84 6.20 3.57 2.92
C VAL A 84 5.38 3.54 1.63
N CYS A 85 5.61 4.52 0.78
CA CYS A 85 4.95 4.69 -0.50
C CYS A 85 5.86 4.19 -1.62
N ILE A 86 5.45 3.14 -2.33
CA ILE A 86 6.14 2.66 -3.52
C ILE A 86 5.63 3.42 -4.74
N SER A 87 6.53 4.13 -5.41
CA SER A 87 6.23 4.85 -6.64
C SER A 87 6.78 4.11 -7.84
N ARG A 88 5.94 4.01 -8.87
CA ARG A 88 6.33 3.65 -10.22
C ARG A 88 6.44 4.91 -11.08
N ASP A 89 7.02 4.81 -12.26
CA ASP A 89 7.22 5.97 -13.14
C ASP A 89 5.87 6.64 -13.47
N GLY A 90 5.81 7.97 -13.38
CA GLY A 90 4.65 8.79 -13.73
C GLY A 90 3.81 9.31 -12.55
N ALA A 91 3.78 8.63 -11.41
CA ALA A 91 3.20 9.19 -10.19
C ALA A 91 4.22 10.08 -9.48
N ALA A 92 3.80 11.25 -9.00
CA ALA A 92 4.66 12.17 -8.25
C ALA A 92 4.30 12.19 -6.75
N PRO A 93 4.60 11.14 -5.97
CA PRO A 93 4.35 11.11 -4.53
C PRO A 93 4.91 12.34 -3.81
N ARG A 94 6.07 12.83 -4.25
CA ARG A 94 6.70 14.04 -3.72
C ARG A 94 5.85 15.29 -3.94
N ARG A 95 5.11 15.37 -5.04
CA ARG A 95 4.18 16.47 -5.34
C ARG A 95 2.98 16.41 -4.39
N PHE A 96 2.36 15.23 -4.22
CA PHE A 96 1.27 15.04 -3.27
C PHE A 96 1.66 15.38 -1.83
N ILE A 97 2.88 15.01 -1.42
CA ILE A 97 3.40 15.37 -0.08
C ILE A 97 3.62 16.87 0.06
N TYR A 98 3.94 17.58 -1.02
CA TYR A 98 4.17 19.02 -1.01
C TYR A 98 2.87 19.83 -1.03
N GLU A 99 1.85 19.35 -1.74
CA GLU A 99 0.56 20.03 -1.90
C GLU A 99 -0.34 19.92 -0.66
N SER A 100 -0.05 19.00 0.27
CA SER A 100 -0.80 18.82 1.52
C SER A 100 0.01 19.23 2.75
N ASP A 101 -0.54 20.15 3.56
CA ASP A 101 0.10 20.62 4.79
C ASP A 101 0.34 19.49 5.81
N ILE A 102 -0.62 18.57 5.96
CA ILE A 102 -0.52 17.42 6.88
C ILE A 102 0.62 16.49 6.44
N LEU A 103 0.68 16.15 5.15
CA LEU A 103 1.72 15.28 4.61
C LEU A 103 3.10 15.96 4.68
N PHE A 104 3.18 17.26 4.39
CA PHE A 104 4.41 18.01 4.43
C PHE A 104 4.97 18.15 5.85
N LYS A 105 4.08 18.39 6.84
CA LYS A 105 4.41 18.42 8.27
C LYS A 105 5.07 17.12 8.72
N HIS A 106 4.51 15.98 8.31
CA HIS A 106 4.98 14.64 8.69
C HIS A 106 5.90 13.95 7.66
N ARG A 107 6.40 14.68 6.65
CA ARG A 107 7.19 14.14 5.52
C ARG A 107 8.40 13.27 5.91
N ARG A 108 8.98 13.46 7.09
CA ARG A 108 10.10 12.64 7.59
C ARG A 108 9.69 11.20 7.93
N ASN A 109 8.41 10.97 8.19
CA ASN A 109 7.83 9.66 8.49
C ASN A 109 7.15 9.03 7.25
N ILE A 110 7.28 9.69 6.09
CA ILE A 110 6.77 9.23 4.79
C ILE A 110 7.97 8.83 3.93
N HIS A 111 8.12 7.53 3.70
CA HIS A 111 9.25 6.97 2.95
C HIS A 111 8.82 6.71 1.51
N VAL A 112 9.31 7.50 0.56
CA VAL A 112 9.03 7.28 -0.87
C VAL A 112 10.13 6.41 -1.48
N VAL A 113 9.77 5.22 -1.92
CA VAL A 113 10.67 4.24 -2.54
C VAL A 113 10.34 4.14 -4.03
N ARG A 114 11.35 4.23 -4.89
CA ARG A 114 11.17 4.10 -6.33
C ARG A 114 11.33 2.64 -6.76
N GLU A 115 10.35 2.11 -7.45
CA GLU A 115 10.42 0.83 -8.13
C GLU A 115 10.98 1.05 -9.54
N TRP A 116 12.13 0.41 -9.84
CA TRP A 116 12.81 0.53 -11.14
C TRP A 116 12.38 -0.53 -12.16
N VAL A 117 11.50 -1.46 -11.76
CA VAL A 117 11.06 -2.57 -12.61
C VAL A 117 9.66 -2.26 -13.14
N GLN A 118 9.50 -2.27 -14.47
CA GLN A 118 8.28 -1.87 -15.19
C GLN A 118 7.16 -2.94 -15.21
N ASN A 119 7.05 -3.78 -14.18
CA ASN A 119 5.95 -4.74 -14.13
C ASN A 119 4.68 -4.04 -13.62
N ASP A 120 3.95 -3.38 -14.52
CA ASP A 120 2.80 -2.52 -14.21
C ASP A 120 1.44 -3.21 -14.25
N ILE A 121 1.41 -4.52 -14.04
CA ILE A 121 0.18 -5.28 -14.21
C ILE A 121 -0.68 -5.22 -12.95
N SER A 122 -1.71 -4.37 -12.99
CA SER A 122 -2.68 -4.23 -11.91
C SER A 122 -3.61 -5.44 -11.77
N ALA A 123 -4.21 -5.60 -10.58
CA ALA A 123 -5.21 -6.63 -10.34
C ALA A 123 -6.40 -6.54 -11.32
N THR A 124 -6.80 -5.32 -11.72
CA THR A 124 -7.82 -5.09 -12.76
C THR A 124 -7.43 -5.67 -14.11
N HIS A 125 -6.15 -5.56 -14.50
CA HIS A 125 -5.64 -6.19 -15.72
C HIS A 125 -5.69 -7.71 -15.63
N ILE A 126 -5.36 -8.28 -14.47
CA ILE A 126 -5.44 -9.73 -14.22
C ILE A 126 -6.88 -10.24 -14.35
N ARG A 127 -7.85 -9.60 -13.68
CA ARG A 127 -9.27 -10.00 -13.77
C ARG A 127 -9.77 -9.94 -15.22
N ARG A 128 -9.38 -8.92 -15.97
CA ARG A 128 -9.72 -8.79 -17.41
C ARG A 128 -9.10 -9.88 -18.27
N ALA A 129 -7.84 -10.24 -18.04
CA ALA A 129 -7.16 -11.30 -18.77
C ALA A 129 -7.81 -12.67 -18.52
N LEU A 130 -8.11 -12.97 -17.25
CA LEU A 130 -8.79 -14.20 -16.84
C LEU A 130 -10.16 -14.36 -17.49
N ARG A 131 -10.99 -13.30 -17.49
CA ARG A 131 -12.29 -13.30 -18.19
C ARG A 131 -12.20 -13.55 -19.70
N ARG A 132 -11.06 -13.24 -20.32
CA ARG A 132 -10.79 -13.43 -21.75
C ARG A 132 -10.11 -14.76 -22.04
N GLY A 133 -9.92 -15.63 -21.04
CA GLY A 133 -9.17 -16.88 -21.19
C GLY A 133 -7.69 -16.68 -21.51
N GLN A 134 -7.14 -15.50 -21.22
CA GLN A 134 -5.72 -15.21 -21.44
C GLN A 134 -4.89 -15.76 -20.27
N SER A 135 -3.67 -16.21 -20.59
CA SER A 135 -2.73 -16.67 -19.56
C SER A 135 -2.28 -15.50 -18.68
N VAL A 136 -2.30 -15.72 -17.37
CA VAL A 136 -1.73 -14.81 -16.35
C VAL A 136 -0.51 -15.41 -15.66
N LYS A 137 0.08 -16.45 -16.24
CA LYS A 137 1.30 -17.09 -15.73
C LYS A 137 2.42 -16.07 -15.60
N TYR A 138 3.22 -16.19 -14.54
CA TYR A 138 4.32 -15.26 -14.17
C TYR A 138 3.88 -13.90 -13.64
N LEU A 139 2.59 -13.57 -13.67
CA LEU A 139 2.04 -12.32 -13.12
C LEU A 139 1.47 -12.51 -11.72
N VAL A 140 0.98 -13.72 -11.46
CA VAL A 140 0.35 -14.17 -10.24
C VAL A 140 1.03 -15.49 -9.82
N PRO A 141 1.17 -15.80 -8.52
CA PRO A 141 1.66 -17.09 -8.06
C PRO A 141 0.83 -18.27 -8.59
N ASP A 142 1.49 -19.39 -8.93
CA ASP A 142 0.83 -20.55 -9.58
C ASP A 142 -0.30 -21.12 -8.70
N ASN A 143 -0.10 -21.21 -7.39
CA ASN A 143 -1.14 -21.67 -6.45
C ASN A 143 -2.38 -20.76 -6.41
N VAL A 144 -2.22 -19.46 -6.62
CA VAL A 144 -3.34 -18.51 -6.71
C VAL A 144 -4.05 -18.67 -8.06
N ILE A 145 -3.31 -18.93 -9.14
CA ILE A 145 -3.89 -19.23 -10.47
C ILE A 145 -4.74 -20.50 -10.40
N ASP A 146 -4.24 -21.55 -9.77
CA ASP A 146 -4.96 -22.82 -9.64
C ASP A 146 -6.25 -22.64 -8.83
N TYR A 147 -6.17 -21.95 -7.69
CA TYR A 147 -7.34 -21.60 -6.87
C TYR A 147 -8.39 -20.80 -7.65
N ILE A 148 -7.97 -19.79 -8.42
CA ILE A 148 -8.87 -18.98 -9.25
C ILE A 148 -9.61 -19.84 -10.28
N LYS A 149 -8.91 -20.80 -10.91
CA LYS A 149 -9.47 -21.69 -11.93
C LYS A 149 -10.45 -22.70 -11.31
N GLU A 150 -10.06 -23.31 -10.19
CA GLU A 150 -10.88 -24.30 -9.49
C GLU A 150 -12.22 -23.70 -9.02
N HIS A 151 -12.18 -22.48 -8.50
CA HIS A 151 -13.37 -21.80 -7.96
C HIS A 151 -14.07 -20.86 -8.94
N ASN A 152 -13.57 -20.71 -10.17
CA ASN A 152 -14.11 -19.82 -11.21
C ASN A 152 -14.44 -18.41 -10.69
N ILE A 153 -13.51 -17.79 -9.95
CA ILE A 153 -13.77 -16.58 -9.14
C ILE A 153 -14.04 -15.33 -10.01
N TYR A 154 -13.36 -15.22 -11.16
CA TYR A 154 -13.37 -14.02 -11.99
C TYR A 154 -14.18 -14.20 -13.27
N THR A 155 -15.50 -14.02 -13.15
CA THR A 155 -16.47 -14.04 -14.26
C THR A 155 -16.98 -12.64 -14.62
N VAL A 156 -17.83 -12.53 -15.64
CA VAL A 156 -18.48 -11.26 -16.01
C VAL A 156 -19.38 -10.76 -14.87
N GLU A 157 -20.10 -11.66 -14.24
CA GLU A 157 -21.00 -11.39 -13.10
C GLU A 157 -20.20 -10.90 -11.89
N SER A 158 -19.04 -11.52 -11.62
CA SER A 158 -18.18 -11.11 -10.49
C SER A 158 -17.70 -9.66 -10.57
N GLU A 159 -17.47 -9.12 -11.78
CA GLU A 159 -17.03 -7.73 -11.95
C GLU A 159 -18.18 -6.73 -11.75
N GLN A 160 -19.43 -7.18 -11.84
CA GLN A 160 -20.63 -6.34 -11.72
C GLN A 160 -21.23 -6.31 -10.31
N GLN A 161 -20.71 -7.09 -9.36
CA GLN A 161 -21.31 -7.28 -8.02
C GLN A 161 -21.62 -5.96 -7.28
N ASN A 162 -20.83 -4.90 -7.50
CA ASN A 162 -20.96 -3.63 -6.78
C ASN A 162 -21.19 -2.42 -7.72
N ILE A 163 -21.72 -2.63 -8.93
CA ILE A 163 -21.78 -1.56 -9.96
C ILE A 163 -22.57 -0.31 -9.52
N ASN A 164 -23.59 -0.48 -8.67
CA ASN A 164 -24.44 0.60 -8.17
C ASN A 164 -24.18 0.91 -6.69
N GLU A 165 -23.13 0.35 -6.10
CA GLU A 165 -22.80 0.55 -4.71
C GLU A 165 -21.80 1.68 -4.54
N ILE A 166 -22.19 2.70 -3.75
CA ILE A 166 -21.26 3.73 -3.31
C ILE A 166 -20.22 3.11 -2.36
N LEU A 167 -18.96 3.53 -2.49
CA LEU A 167 -17.88 3.07 -1.63
C LEU A 167 -18.19 3.40 -0.16
N GLN A 168 -17.95 2.44 0.74
CA GLN A 168 -18.26 2.58 2.16
C GLN A 168 -17.71 3.87 2.81
N PRO A 169 -16.47 4.31 2.53
CA PRO A 169 -15.98 5.56 3.12
C PRO A 169 -16.82 6.78 2.71
N LEU A 170 -17.30 6.82 1.46
CA LEU A 170 -18.13 7.91 0.95
C LEU A 170 -19.54 7.88 1.56
N LYS A 171 -20.14 6.69 1.69
CA LYS A 171 -21.45 6.51 2.36
C LYS A 171 -21.44 7.11 3.78
N SER A 172 -20.38 6.82 4.55
CA SER A 172 -20.28 7.25 5.96
C SER A 172 -20.08 8.75 6.17
N GLN A 173 -19.72 9.50 5.12
CA GLN A 173 -19.52 10.95 5.20
C GLN A 173 -20.72 11.76 4.70
N ASP A 174 -21.54 11.20 3.81
CA ASP A 174 -22.82 11.82 3.38
C ASP A 174 -23.87 11.82 4.50
N ASP A 175 -23.87 10.81 5.38
CA ASP A 175 -24.78 10.75 6.54
C ASP A 175 -24.56 11.91 7.54
N MET A 176 -23.41 12.61 7.47
CA MET A 176 -23.11 13.80 8.27
C MET A 176 -23.62 15.11 7.66
N ILE A 177 -24.14 15.09 6.42
CA ILE A 177 -24.68 16.26 5.70
C ILE A 177 -26.22 16.30 5.77
N SER A 178 -26.82 15.62 6.76
CA SER A 178 -28.23 15.85 7.12
C SER A 178 -28.40 16.38 8.56
N PRO A 179 -27.91 17.58 8.90
CA PRO A 179 -28.50 18.38 9.95
C PRO A 179 -29.38 19.48 9.33
N LEU A 180 -30.67 19.50 9.74
CA LEU A 180 -31.66 20.57 9.54
C LEU A 180 -32.35 20.59 8.16
N ASN A 181 -33.34 19.72 7.98
CA ASN A 181 -34.56 20.17 7.33
C ASN A 181 -35.40 20.88 8.41
N ASP A 182 -35.37 22.21 8.39
CA ASP A 182 -36.45 23.05 8.94
C ASP A 182 -37.76 22.81 8.16
#